data_AF-A0A956W9D2-F1
#
_entry.id   AF-A0A956W9D2-F1
#
_cell.length_a   1.000
_cell.length_b   1.000
_cell.length_c   1.000
_cell.angle_alpha   90.00
_cell.angle_beta   90.00
_cell.angle_gamma   90.00
#
_symmetry.space_group_name_H-M   'P 1'
#
loop_
_entity.id
_entity.type
_entity.pdbx_description
1 polymer ?
#
loop_
_entity_poly.entity_id
_entity_poly.type
_entity_poly.pdbx_seq_one_letter_code
_entity_poly.pdbx_strand_id
1 'polypeptide(L)'
;TGSSPAMSLHLRADDDRFVLRRRTVDGFAYPWSMPFETDRWYDFVFHVRWSQDDDGFVQLFLDQRLIGEYQGRTLVDGESIYTKWGIYGQPTRILIDDVRIAEGRTGGLDLVSPEEPLPQP
;
A
#
# COMPACT_ATOMS: atom_id res chain seq x y z
N THR A 1 -11.99 14.82 14.07
CA THR A 1 -10.80 14.29 14.77
C THR A 1 -10.03 13.45 13.76
N GLY A 2 -8.90 13.95 13.25
CA GLY A 2 -8.18 13.27 12.16
C GLY A 2 -7.41 12.06 12.69
N SER A 3 -8.00 10.87 12.59
CA SER A 3 -7.28 9.62 12.90
C SER A 3 -6.19 9.38 11.86
N SER A 4 -5.03 8.91 12.29
CA SER A 4 -4.01 8.41 11.35
C SER A 4 -4.57 7.22 10.56
N PRO A 5 -4.20 7.07 9.27
CA PRO A 5 -4.66 5.93 8.48
C PRO A 5 -4.08 4.62 9.02
N ALA A 6 -4.86 3.54 8.94
CA ALA A 6 -4.45 2.19 9.33
C ALA A 6 -3.22 1.70 8.55
N MET A 7 -3.13 2.06 7.27
CA MET A 7 -2.00 1.78 6.40
C MET A 7 -1.79 2.91 5.40
N SER A 8 -0.55 3.16 5.01
CA SER A 8 -0.19 4.14 3.99
C SER A 8 1.13 3.81 3.32
N LEU A 9 1.18 3.90 1.99
CA LEU A 9 2.44 3.96 1.23
C LEU A 9 2.87 5.43 1.12
N HIS A 10 4.08 5.73 1.57
CA HIS A 10 4.67 7.07 1.49
C HIS A 10 5.75 7.08 0.40
N LEU A 11 5.77 8.12 -0.42
CA LEU A 11 7.01 8.58 -1.08
C LEU A 11 7.68 9.60 -0.17
N ARG A 12 8.95 9.38 0.12
CA ARG A 12 9.80 10.26 0.90
C ARG A 12 10.89 10.82 0.00
N ALA A 13 10.74 12.09 -0.37
CA ALA A 13 11.68 12.79 -1.25
C ALA A 13 12.96 13.27 -0.53
N ASP A 14 13.01 13.18 0.79
CA ASP A 14 14.20 13.51 1.58
C ASP A 14 15.27 12.41 1.52
N ASP A 15 14.86 11.16 1.29
CA ASP A 15 15.76 10.00 1.19
C ASP A 15 15.47 9.10 -0.03
N ASP A 16 14.65 9.57 -0.96
CA ASP A 16 14.21 8.89 -2.18
C ASP A 16 13.67 7.46 -1.92
N ARG A 17 12.75 7.31 -0.95
CA ARG A 17 12.19 5.99 -0.58
C ARG A 17 10.68 5.89 -0.69
N PHE A 18 10.23 4.71 -1.11
CA PHE A 18 8.92 4.19 -0.74
C PHE A 18 8.98 3.63 0.68
N VAL A 19 7.98 3.95 1.49
CA VAL A 19 7.84 3.41 2.85
C VAL A 19 6.40 2.98 3.09
N LEU A 20 6.20 1.69 3.35
CA LEU A 20 4.93 1.19 3.85
C LEU A 20 4.87 1.43 5.37
N ARG A 21 3.89 2.20 5.81
CA ARG A 21 3.59 2.42 7.24
C ARG A 21 2.27 1.75 7.59
N ARG A 22 2.26 1.03 8.72
CA ARG A 22 1.05 0.46 9.33
C ARG A 22 0.87 1.04 10.73
N ARG A 23 -0.36 1.33 11.11
CA ARG A 23 -0.71 1.72 12.48
C ARG A 23 -0.69 0.49 13.40
N THR A 24 -0.22 0.69 14.62
CA THR A 24 -0.28 -0.29 15.71
C THR A 24 -0.98 0.33 16.92
N VAL A 25 -1.25 -0.47 17.96
CA VAL A 25 -1.84 0.02 19.21
C VAL A 25 -0.98 1.14 19.83
N ASP A 26 0.35 0.99 19.77
CA ASP A 26 1.30 1.88 20.43
C ASP A 26 1.99 2.88 19.48
N GLY A 27 1.57 2.96 18.21
CA GLY A 27 2.17 3.88 17.24
C GLY A 27 2.15 3.36 15.81
N PHE A 28 3.34 3.20 15.22
CA PHE A 28 3.50 2.79 13.83
C PHE A 28 4.58 1.73 13.65
N ALA A 29 4.33 0.81 12.74
CA ALA A 29 5.30 -0.14 12.20
C ALA A 29 5.61 0.21 10.74
N TYR A 30 6.81 -0.17 10.30
CA TYR A 30 7.32 0.11 8.95
C TYR A 30 7.71 -1.21 8.27
N PRO A 31 6.73 -2.05 7.89
CA PRO A 31 7.00 -3.42 7.45
C PRO A 31 7.83 -3.51 6.16
N TRP A 32 7.91 -2.44 5.37
CA TRP A 32 8.66 -2.47 4.12
C TRP A 32 9.13 -1.07 3.67
N SER A 33 10.29 -1.00 3.03
CA SER A 33 10.76 0.20 2.33
C SER A 33 11.75 -0.15 1.22
N MET A 34 11.82 0.68 0.17
CA MET A 34 12.84 0.59 -0.87
C MET A 34 13.19 1.98 -1.42
N PRO A 35 14.39 2.18 -2.02
CA PRO A 35 14.64 3.36 -2.84
C PRO A 35 13.69 3.44 -4.03
N PHE A 36 13.36 4.64 -4.50
CA PHE A 36 12.67 4.85 -5.78
C PHE A 36 13.56 5.59 -6.77
N GLU A 37 13.26 5.39 -8.03
CA GLU A 37 13.78 6.12 -9.19
C GLU A 37 12.65 6.95 -9.80
N THR A 38 12.95 8.20 -10.15
CA THR A 38 12.05 9.06 -10.92
C THR A 38 11.94 8.58 -12.37
N ASP A 39 10.87 8.98 -13.07
CA ASP A 39 10.63 8.61 -14.47
C ASP A 39 10.55 7.09 -14.71
N ARG A 40 10.06 6.35 -13.71
CA ARG A 40 9.78 4.92 -13.77
C ARG A 40 8.35 4.64 -13.33
N TRP A 41 7.66 3.75 -14.03
CA TRP A 41 6.37 3.24 -13.57
C TRP A 41 6.57 2.11 -12.55
N TYR A 42 5.78 2.14 -11.47
CA TYR A 42 5.74 1.13 -10.43
C TYR A 42 4.33 0.56 -10.34
N ASP A 43 4.22 -0.75 -10.50
CA ASP A 43 2.96 -1.46 -10.34
C ASP A 43 2.85 -2.03 -8.93
N PHE A 44 2.07 -1.38 -8.06
CA PHE A 44 1.87 -1.82 -6.68
C PHE A 44 0.52 -2.52 -6.51
N VAL A 45 0.55 -3.72 -5.93
CA VAL A 45 -0.67 -4.40 -5.46
C VAL A 45 -0.62 -4.64 -3.96
N PHE A 46 -1.71 -4.28 -3.28
CA PHE A 46 -1.92 -4.53 -1.85
C PHE A 46 -3.01 -5.57 -1.69
N HIS A 47 -2.64 -6.77 -1.22
CA HIS A 47 -3.61 -7.79 -0.83
C HIS A 47 -3.70 -7.80 0.70
N VAL A 48 -4.84 -7.36 1.22
CA VAL A 48 -5.00 -7.09 2.64
C VAL A 48 -6.24 -7.77 3.19
N ARG A 49 -6.04 -8.48 4.30
CA ARG A 49 -7.14 -8.85 5.20
C ARG A 49 -7.16 -7.88 6.37
N TRP A 50 -8.18 -7.03 6.38
CA TRP A 50 -8.46 -6.10 7.48
C TRP A 50 -9.07 -6.86 8.67
N SER A 51 -8.37 -6.89 9.80
CA SER A 51 -8.80 -7.60 11.01
C SER A 51 -8.25 -6.95 12.27
N GLN A 52 -9.06 -7.01 13.34
CA GLN A 52 -8.67 -6.65 14.70
C GLN A 52 -8.04 -7.85 15.45
N ASP A 53 -8.10 -9.06 14.89
CA ASP A 53 -7.51 -10.28 15.43
C ASP A 53 -6.20 -10.63 14.71
N ASP A 54 -5.50 -11.66 15.19
CA ASP A 54 -4.21 -12.11 14.63
C ASP A 54 -4.32 -12.86 13.29
N ASP A 55 -5.53 -12.93 12.73
CA ASP A 55 -5.82 -13.57 11.44
C ASP A 55 -5.69 -12.62 10.24
N GLY A 56 -5.42 -11.32 10.48
CA GLY A 56 -5.16 -10.34 9.43
C GLY A 56 -3.84 -10.54 8.71
N PHE A 57 -3.71 -9.97 7.51
CA PHE A 57 -2.44 -9.95 6.78
C PHE A 57 -2.34 -8.76 5.84
N VAL A 58 -1.10 -8.41 5.46
CA VAL A 58 -0.76 -7.48 4.38
C VAL A 58 0.27 -8.16 3.50
N GLN A 59 -0.03 -8.30 2.21
CA GLN A 59 0.91 -8.70 1.18
C GLN A 59 1.09 -7.54 0.21
N LEU A 60 2.34 -7.15 -0.02
CA LEU A 60 2.71 -6.10 -0.96
C LEU A 60 3.41 -6.73 -2.15
N PHE A 61 2.90 -6.46 -3.34
CA PHE A 61 3.52 -6.83 -4.59
C PHE A 61 4.02 -5.57 -5.30
N LEU A 62 5.17 -5.71 -5.95
CA LEU A 62 5.71 -4.73 -6.89
C LEU A 62 6.10 -5.46 -8.16
N ASP A 63 5.58 -4.99 -9.30
CA ASP A 63 5.81 -5.60 -10.61
C ASP A 63 5.51 -7.11 -10.58
N GLN A 64 4.33 -7.46 -10.06
CA GLN A 64 3.82 -8.83 -9.87
C GLN A 64 4.63 -9.73 -8.91
N ARG A 65 5.66 -9.20 -8.24
CA ARG A 65 6.49 -9.97 -7.28
C ARG A 65 6.13 -9.59 -5.85
N LEU A 66 5.95 -10.60 -4.99
CA LEU A 66 5.78 -10.38 -3.55
C LEU A 66 7.09 -9.80 -2.97
N ILE A 67 7.02 -8.59 -2.43
CA ILE A 67 8.17 -7.83 -1.90
C ILE A 67 8.07 -7.56 -0.39
N GLY A 68 6.90 -7.75 0.21
CA GLY A 68 6.69 -7.57 1.64
C GLY A 68 5.46 -8.31 2.13
N GLU A 69 5.54 -8.87 3.33
CA GLU A 69 4.45 -9.58 3.97
C GLU A 69 4.42 -9.29 5.46
N TYR A 70 3.20 -9.20 6.01
CA TYR A 70 2.93 -9.10 7.44
C TYR A 70 1.72 -9.97 7.77
N GLN A 71 1.80 -10.71 8.87
CA GLN A 71 0.70 -11.51 9.43
C GLN A 71 0.40 -11.01 10.85
N GLY A 72 -0.90 -10.92 11.18
CA GLY A 72 -1.39 -10.47 12.48
C GLY A 72 -2.42 -9.35 12.37
N ARG A 73 -2.74 -8.71 13.49
CA ARG A 73 -3.69 -7.58 13.53
C ARG A 73 -3.32 -6.48 12.53
N THR A 74 -4.26 -6.11 11.65
CA THR A 74 -4.10 -5.06 10.62
C THR A 74 -4.95 -3.81 10.88
N LEU A 75 -5.90 -3.88 11.82
CA LEU A 75 -6.72 -2.76 12.29
C LEU A 75 -6.49 -2.51 13.78
N VAL A 76 -6.57 -1.24 14.18
CA VAL A 76 -6.72 -0.87 15.59
C VAL A 76 -8.21 -0.60 15.86
N ASP A 77 -8.70 -0.95 17.05
CA ASP A 77 -10.13 -1.00 17.41
C ASP A 77 -10.98 0.16 16.86
N GLY A 78 -12.10 -0.20 16.23
CA GLY A 78 -13.11 0.76 15.74
C GLY A 78 -12.79 1.44 14.41
N GLU A 79 -11.70 1.07 13.73
CA GLU A 79 -11.35 1.62 12.43
C GLU A 79 -12.28 1.15 11.31
N SER A 80 -12.87 2.11 10.59
CA SER A 80 -13.47 1.90 9.27
C SER A 80 -12.43 2.12 8.19
N ILE A 81 -12.38 1.25 7.19
CA ILE A 81 -11.41 1.36 6.09
C ILE A 81 -12.06 1.90 4.82
N TYR A 82 -11.33 2.80 4.18
CA TYR A 82 -11.57 3.24 2.82
C TYR A 82 -10.22 3.65 2.22
N THR A 83 -10.06 3.48 0.92
CA THR A 83 -8.79 3.74 0.23
C THR A 83 -8.78 5.13 -0.40
N LYS A 84 -7.62 5.79 -0.32
CA LYS A 84 -7.32 7.05 -1.01
C LYS A 84 -5.93 6.94 -1.63
N TRP A 85 -5.74 7.55 -2.80
CA TRP A 85 -4.45 7.74 -3.45
C TRP A 85 -4.34 9.18 -3.95
N GLY A 86 -3.12 9.66 -4.12
CA GLY A 86 -2.83 11.03 -4.54
C GLY A 86 -1.81 11.71 -3.65
N ILE A 87 -1.73 13.03 -3.78
CA ILE A 87 -0.80 13.86 -3.01
C ILE A 87 -1.52 14.31 -1.74
N TYR A 88 -1.02 13.87 -0.58
CA TYR A 88 -1.46 14.35 0.73
C TYR A 88 -0.32 15.15 1.38
N GLY A 89 -0.14 16.40 0.97
CA GLY A 89 0.90 17.30 1.50
C GLY A 89 1.71 18.04 0.43
N GLN A 90 3.04 17.88 0.50
CA GLN A 90 4.07 18.66 -0.21
C GLN A 90 3.94 18.67 -1.74
N PRO A 91 4.54 19.67 -2.45
CA PRO A 91 4.49 19.75 -3.91
C PRO A 91 5.37 18.65 -4.55
N THR A 92 4.78 17.47 -4.72
CA THR A 92 5.36 16.37 -5.50
C THR A 92 4.56 16.20 -6.78
N ARG A 93 5.22 15.89 -7.90
CA ARG A 93 4.53 15.50 -9.12
C ARG A 93 4.49 13.98 -9.17
N ILE A 94 3.29 13.41 -9.13
CA ILE A 94 3.06 11.98 -9.30
C ILE A 94 2.08 11.78 -10.45
N LEU A 95 2.32 10.75 -11.25
CA LEU A 95 1.34 10.21 -12.19
C LEU A 95 0.79 8.93 -11.59
N ILE A 96 -0.52 8.76 -11.65
CA ILE A 96 -1.21 7.56 -11.18
C ILE A 96 -2.14 7.13 -12.31
N ASP A 97 -2.05 5.86 -12.69
CA ASP A 97 -2.89 5.26 -13.72
C ASP A 97 -3.24 3.80 -13.33
N ASP A 98 -4.16 3.20 -14.07
CA ASP A 98 -4.63 1.81 -13.93
C ASP A 98 -5.06 1.41 -12.50
N VAL A 99 -5.75 2.31 -11.81
CA VAL A 99 -6.22 2.03 -10.44
C VAL A 99 -7.39 1.06 -10.46
N ARG A 100 -7.20 -0.11 -9.85
CA ARG A 100 -8.20 -1.17 -9.71
C ARG A 100 -8.40 -1.53 -8.24
N ILE A 101 -9.63 -1.87 -7.87
CA ILE A 101 -9.99 -2.35 -6.53
C ILE A 101 -10.86 -3.58 -6.69
N ALA A 102 -10.50 -4.65 -5.99
CA ALA A 102 -11.32 -5.84 -5.83
C ALA A 102 -11.48 -6.12 -4.33
N GLU A 103 -12.67 -6.54 -3.94
CA GLU A 103 -13.01 -6.83 -2.54
C GLU A 103 -13.76 -8.17 -2.43
N GLY A 104 -13.75 -8.73 -1.22
CA GLY A 104 -14.49 -9.95 -0.91
C GLY A 104 -13.74 -11.24 -1.26
N ARG A 105 -14.45 -12.37 -1.14
CA ARG A 105 -13.86 -13.73 -1.21
C ARG A 105 -13.30 -14.10 -2.59
N THR A 106 -13.70 -13.39 -3.62
CA THR A 106 -13.26 -13.59 -5.01
C THR A 106 -12.30 -12.49 -5.46
N GLY A 107 -11.88 -11.59 -4.57
CA GLY A 107 -10.81 -10.64 -4.85
C GLY A 107 -9.49 -11.41 -5.01
N GLY A 108 -8.82 -11.22 -6.14
CA GLY A 108 -7.58 -11.89 -6.48
C GLY A 108 -6.59 -10.94 -7.13
N LEU A 109 -5.30 -11.31 -7.10
CA LEU A 109 -4.21 -10.55 -7.71
C LEU A 109 -4.48 -10.31 -9.22
N ASP A 110 -5.05 -11.29 -9.90
CA ASP A 110 -5.44 -11.27 -11.31
C ASP A 110 -6.48 -10.18 -11.66
N LEU A 111 -7.30 -9.76 -10.70
CA LEU A 111 -8.31 -8.73 -10.94
C LEU A 111 -7.75 -7.30 -10.86
N VAL A 112 -6.62 -7.13 -10.18
CA VAL A 112 -6.07 -5.81 -9.86
C VAL A 112 -4.68 -5.58 -10.42
N SER A 113 -3.95 -6.64 -10.74
CA SER A 113 -2.65 -6.58 -11.40
C SER A 113 -2.84 -6.45 -12.91
N PRO A 114 -2.02 -5.66 -13.61
CA PRO A 114 -1.98 -5.67 -15.06
C PRO A 114 -1.44 -7.02 -15.59
N GLU A 115 -1.96 -7.46 -16.73
CA GLU A 115 -1.55 -8.72 -17.39
C GLU A 115 -0.11 -8.63 -17.95
N GLU A 116 0.31 -7.45 -18.37
CA GLU A 116 1.64 -7.16 -18.93
C GLU A 116 2.36 -6.08 -18.10
N PRO A 117 3.71 -6.08 -18.06
CA PRO A 117 4.47 -5.02 -17.40
C PRO A 117 4.14 -3.64 -17.99
N LEU A 118 4.06 -2.62 -17.14
CA LEU A 118 3.78 -1.26 -17.59
C LEU A 118 4.89 -0.74 -18.53
N PRO A 119 4.52 -0.05 -19.63
CA PRO A 119 5.50 0.58 -20.51
C PRO A 119 6.27 1.65 -19.72
N GLN A 120 7.59 1.67 -19.88
CA GLN A 120 8.43 2.66 -19.22
C GLN A 120 8.48 3.96 -20.05
N PRO A 121 8.63 5.14 -19.42
CA PRO A 121 8.69 6.42 -20.12
C PRO A 121 9.88 6.57 -21.06
#